data_AF-M1PRD6-F1
#
_entry.id   AF-M1PRD6-F1
#
_cell.length_a   1.000
_cell.length_b   1.000
_cell.length_c   1.000
_cell.angle_alpha   90.00
_cell.angle_beta   90.00
_cell.angle_gamma   90.00
#
_symmetry.space_group_name_H-M   'P 1'
#
loop_
_entity.id
_entity.type
_entity.pdbx_description
1 polymer ?
#
loop_
_entity_poly.entity_id
_entity_poly.type
_entity_poly.pdbx_seq_one_letter_code
_entity_poly.pdbx_strand_id
1 'polypeptide(L)'
;MNSKLVTGFIFMGVLVFPALGLSSETGPAEIDLKARFHIEGKKEAVIFPHATHQKTLECISCHADPKGGKLKVAIVNISGSGNDFHKKLCWPCHEEKQVPKGKSCSTCHKK
;
A
#
# COMPACT_ATOMS: atom_id res chain seq x y z
N MET A 1 -68.11 -16.86 -3.10
CA MET A 1 -67.72 -15.70 -2.25
C MET A 1 -66.96 -16.27 -1.06
N ASN A 2 -65.71 -16.69 -1.23
CA ASN A 2 -64.47 -15.90 -1.39
C ASN A 2 -64.02 -15.28 -0.08
N SER A 3 -62.91 -15.83 0.46
CA SER A 3 -61.81 -15.10 1.12
C SER A 3 -62.10 -14.55 2.53
N LYS A 4 -61.30 -14.80 3.59
CA LYS A 4 -59.84 -14.94 3.66
C LYS A 4 -59.41 -15.77 4.89
N LEU A 5 -58.48 -16.68 4.63
CA LEU A 5 -57.59 -17.32 5.60
C LEU A 5 -56.54 -16.28 6.03
N VAL A 6 -56.42 -15.98 7.32
CA VAL A 6 -55.31 -15.18 7.88
C VAL A 6 -54.42 -16.12 8.68
N THR A 7 -53.49 -16.76 7.99
CA THR A 7 -52.40 -17.53 8.59
C THR A 7 -51.37 -16.54 9.12
N GLY A 8 -51.35 -16.33 10.43
CA GLY A 8 -50.35 -15.52 11.12
C GLY A 8 -48.98 -16.18 11.06
N PHE A 9 -48.11 -15.70 10.17
CA PHE A 9 -46.69 -16.02 10.16
C PHE A 9 -46.01 -15.32 11.34
N ILE A 10 -45.61 -16.10 12.34
CA ILE A 10 -44.69 -15.65 13.39
C ILE A 10 -43.36 -15.35 12.72
N PHE A 11 -43.05 -14.06 12.58
CA PHE A 11 -41.79 -13.55 12.06
C PHE A 11 -40.67 -13.95 13.05
N MET A 12 -40.00 -15.06 12.77
CA MET A 12 -38.75 -15.45 13.40
C MET A 12 -37.68 -14.44 12.97
N GLY A 13 -37.51 -13.39 13.77
CA GLY A 13 -36.50 -12.35 13.58
C GLY A 13 -35.10 -12.90 13.75
N VAL A 14 -34.56 -13.51 12.70
CA VAL A 14 -33.12 -13.75 12.57
C VAL A 14 -32.49 -12.39 12.28
N LEU A 15 -31.97 -11.75 13.33
CA LEU A 15 -31.03 -10.65 13.20
C LEU A 15 -29.75 -11.20 12.56
N VAL A 16 -29.76 -11.28 11.23
CA VAL A 16 -28.56 -11.45 10.43
C VAL A 16 -27.80 -10.13 10.54
N PHE A 17 -26.91 -10.02 11.53
CA PHE A 17 -25.85 -9.02 11.47
C PHE A 17 -24.99 -9.40 10.27
N PRO A 18 -25.00 -8.64 9.16
CA PRO A 18 -24.04 -8.90 8.11
C PRO A 18 -22.68 -8.65 8.75
N ALA A 19 -21.83 -9.67 8.77
CA ALA A 19 -20.43 -9.50 9.10
C ALA A 19 -19.87 -8.50 8.10
N LEU A 20 -19.79 -7.22 8.51
CA LEU A 20 -19.04 -6.22 7.78
C LEU A 20 -17.60 -6.73 7.77
N GLY A 21 -17.21 -7.33 6.64
CA GLY A 21 -15.82 -7.58 6.33
C GLY A 21 -15.11 -6.24 6.34
N LEU A 22 -14.42 -5.94 7.45
CA LEU A 22 -13.41 -4.90 7.50
C LEU A 22 -12.26 -5.37 6.60
N SER A 23 -12.37 -5.10 5.31
CA SER A 23 -11.22 -5.13 4.42
C SER A 23 -10.24 -4.09 4.96
N SER A 24 -9.23 -4.53 5.71
CA SER A 24 -8.09 -3.71 6.08
C SER A 24 -7.48 -3.19 4.78
N GLU A 25 -7.67 -1.90 4.46
CA GLU A 25 -7.14 -1.21 3.28
C GLU A 25 -5.61 -1.03 3.37
N THR A 26 -4.89 -2.06 3.83
CA THR A 26 -3.45 -2.07 4.04
C THR A 26 -2.76 -2.73 2.85
N GLY A 27 -1.73 -2.07 2.33
CA GLY A 27 -0.89 -2.62 1.28
C GLY A 27 -0.08 -3.84 1.73
N PRO A 28 0.68 -4.46 0.81
CA PRO A 28 1.57 -5.58 1.16
C PRO A 28 2.55 -5.17 2.25
N ALA A 29 2.96 -6.12 3.09
CA ALA A 29 3.87 -5.81 4.20
C ALA A 29 5.27 -5.39 3.72
N GLU A 30 5.76 -6.06 2.67
CA GLU A 30 7.03 -5.77 2.02
C GLU A 30 6.87 -5.82 0.50
N ILE A 31 7.72 -5.08 -0.20
CA ILE A 31 7.74 -5.05 -1.67
C ILE A 31 9.18 -5.19 -2.13
N ASP A 32 9.47 -6.24 -2.90
CA ASP A 32 10.70 -6.28 -3.68
C ASP A 32 10.57 -5.32 -4.87
N LEU A 33 11.24 -4.16 -4.76
CA LEU A 33 11.16 -3.13 -5.79
C LEU A 33 11.78 -3.59 -7.11
N LYS A 34 12.81 -4.44 -7.06
CA LYS A 34 13.46 -4.95 -8.26
C LYS A 34 12.54 -5.92 -8.99
N ALA A 35 11.93 -6.86 -8.28
CA ALA A 35 10.99 -7.80 -8.87
C ALA A 35 9.73 -7.10 -9.40
N ARG A 36 9.22 -6.09 -8.66
CA ARG A 36 7.96 -5.41 -9.00
C ARG A 36 8.08 -4.44 -10.17
N PHE A 37 9.19 -3.71 -10.26
CA PHE A 37 9.39 -2.64 -11.26
C PHE A 37 10.49 -2.95 -12.28
N HIS A 38 11.03 -4.17 -12.26
CA HIS A 38 12.10 -4.63 -13.15
C HIS A 38 13.34 -3.73 -13.12
N ILE A 39 13.67 -3.18 -11.94
CA ILE A 39 14.77 -2.22 -11.75
C ILE A 39 16.09 -2.82 -12.23
N GLU A 40 16.80 -2.06 -13.06
CA GLU A 40 18.09 -2.45 -13.59
C GLU A 40 19.25 -2.02 -12.68
N GLY A 41 20.28 -2.85 -12.63
CA GLY A 41 21.52 -2.50 -11.95
C GLY A 41 22.16 -3.67 -11.21
N LYS A 42 23.39 -3.43 -10.78
CA LYS A 42 24.26 -4.41 -10.11
C LYS A 42 24.13 -4.41 -8.58
N LYS A 43 23.41 -3.44 -8.02
CA LYS A 43 23.16 -3.35 -6.57
C LYS A 43 22.12 -4.37 -6.13
N GLU A 44 22.19 -4.70 -4.86
CA GLU A 44 21.26 -5.56 -4.16
C GLU A 44 19.83 -5.00 -4.25
N ALA A 45 18.84 -5.89 -4.35
CA ALA A 45 17.45 -5.47 -4.46
C ALA A 45 17.00 -4.77 -3.17
N VAL A 46 16.23 -3.68 -3.33
CA VAL A 46 15.64 -2.99 -2.18
C VAL A 46 14.33 -3.70 -1.83
N ILE A 47 14.33 -4.34 -0.67
CA ILE A 47 13.10 -4.82 -0.03
C ILE A 47 12.51 -3.65 0.75
N PHE A 48 11.43 -3.08 0.22
CA PHE A 48 10.77 -1.93 0.81
C PHE A 48 9.80 -2.37 1.91
N PRO A 49 10.01 -1.97 3.18
CA PRO A 49 9.11 -2.31 4.27
C PRO A 49 7.89 -1.38 4.25
N HIS A 50 6.95 -1.64 3.34
CA HIS A 50 5.73 -0.85 3.18
C HIS A 50 4.90 -0.81 4.47
N ALA A 51 4.84 -1.92 5.22
CA ALA A 51 4.20 -1.98 6.53
C ALA A 51 4.76 -0.99 7.55
N THR A 52 6.05 -0.66 7.47
CA THR A 52 6.64 0.32 8.39
C THR A 52 6.22 1.74 8.01
N HIS A 53 6.13 2.04 6.72
CA HIS A 53 5.74 3.36 6.24
C HIS A 53 4.25 3.64 6.47
N GLN A 54 3.37 2.66 6.23
CA GLN A 54 1.93 2.83 6.43
C GLN A 54 1.52 2.98 7.91
N LYS A 55 2.43 2.73 8.87
CA LYS A 55 2.17 3.00 10.30
C LYS A 55 2.14 4.49 10.63
N THR A 56 2.83 5.31 9.83
CA THR A 56 3.06 6.72 10.13
C THR A 56 2.74 7.64 8.96
N LEU A 57 2.58 7.10 7.75
CA LEU A 57 2.30 7.85 6.54
C LEU A 57 0.96 7.42 5.96
N GLU A 58 0.19 8.40 5.51
CA GLU A 58 -1.02 8.18 4.75
C GLU A 58 -0.69 7.59 3.37
N CYS A 59 -1.59 6.78 2.79
CA CYS A 59 -1.38 6.21 1.45
C CYS A 59 -1.09 7.29 0.40
N ILE A 60 -1.75 8.44 0.53
CA ILE A 60 -1.53 9.58 -0.35
C ILE A 60 -0.11 10.15 -0.25
N SER A 61 0.69 9.85 0.77
CA SER A 61 2.08 10.33 0.82
C SER A 61 2.91 9.79 -0.36
N CYS A 62 2.55 8.63 -0.91
CA CYS A 62 3.21 8.05 -2.08
C CYS A 62 2.26 7.81 -3.26
N HIS A 63 0.97 7.58 -3.01
CA HIS A 63 -0.02 7.20 -4.00
C HIS A 63 -0.95 8.36 -4.39
N ALA A 64 -1.51 8.28 -5.59
CA ALA A 64 -2.45 9.27 -6.10
C ALA A 64 -3.84 9.16 -5.44
N ASP A 65 -4.14 8.02 -4.82
CA ASP A 65 -5.44 7.72 -4.22
C ASP A 65 -5.28 7.35 -2.72
N PRO A 66 -6.22 7.75 -1.85
CA PRO A 66 -6.20 7.42 -0.42
C PRO A 66 -6.29 5.92 -0.13
N LYS A 67 -6.74 5.09 -1.07
CA LYS A 67 -6.75 3.62 -0.96
C LYS A 67 -5.46 2.99 -1.49
N GLY A 68 -4.48 3.79 -1.90
CA GLY A 68 -3.21 3.34 -2.47
C GLY A 68 -3.24 3.22 -4.00
N GLY A 69 -2.57 2.19 -4.55
CA GLY A 69 -2.57 1.94 -6.00
C GLY A 69 -1.49 2.71 -6.77
N LYS A 70 -1.87 3.58 -7.70
CA LYS A 70 -0.90 4.29 -8.57
C LYS A 70 -0.05 5.27 -7.75
N LEU A 71 1.27 5.31 -7.99
CA LEU A 71 2.16 6.29 -7.38
C LEU A 71 1.85 7.72 -7.88
N LYS A 72 2.07 8.73 -7.01
CA LYS A 72 1.97 10.15 -7.37
C LYS A 72 2.97 10.56 -8.45
N VAL A 73 4.12 9.91 -8.45
CA VAL A 73 5.20 10.16 -9.41
C VAL A 73 5.24 9.04 -10.44
N ALA A 74 5.42 9.41 -11.70
CA ALA A 74 5.70 8.44 -12.75
C ALA A 74 7.15 7.93 -12.59
N ILE A 75 7.28 6.61 -12.50
CA ILE A 75 8.57 5.91 -12.52
C ILE A 75 8.84 5.54 -13.98
N VAL A 76 9.78 6.24 -14.60
CA VAL A 76 10.18 6.06 -16.00
C VAL A 76 11.64 5.61 -16.07
N ASN A 77 12.52 6.30 -15.36
CA ASN A 77 13.91 5.87 -15.25
C ASN A 77 14.06 4.86 -14.11
N ILE A 78 14.39 3.62 -14.45
CA ILE A 78 14.59 2.50 -13.51
C ILE A 78 16.04 2.04 -13.41
N SER A 79 16.98 2.72 -14.06
CA SER A 79 18.37 2.25 -14.16
C SER A 79 19.33 3.03 -13.25
N GLY A 80 20.18 2.31 -12.53
CA GLY A 80 21.26 2.87 -11.69
C GLY A 80 20.79 3.66 -10.47
N SER A 81 21.74 4.32 -9.78
CA SER A 81 21.48 5.12 -8.57
C SER A 81 20.81 6.47 -8.87
N GLY A 82 20.73 6.86 -10.14
CA GLY A 82 20.04 8.08 -10.59
C GLY A 82 18.60 7.85 -11.02
N ASN A 83 18.02 6.70 -10.67
CA ASN A 83 16.66 6.32 -11.04
C ASN A 83 15.59 7.16 -10.31
N ASP A 84 14.34 7.00 -10.74
CA ASP A 84 13.24 7.81 -10.25
C ASP A 84 12.87 7.53 -8.79
N PHE A 85 13.14 6.33 -8.26
CA PHE A 85 12.98 6.06 -6.83
C PHE A 85 13.92 6.94 -5.99
N HIS A 86 15.18 7.08 -6.41
CA HIS A 86 16.13 7.98 -5.75
C HIS A 86 15.76 9.44 -5.98
N LYS A 87 15.37 9.85 -7.18
CA LYS A 87 15.19 11.29 -7.46
C LYS A 87 13.84 11.87 -7.07
N LYS A 88 12.78 11.04 -7.03
CA LYS A 88 11.39 11.54 -6.97
C LYS A 88 10.58 11.00 -5.81
N LEU A 89 11.02 9.93 -5.12
CA LEU A 89 10.19 9.27 -4.11
C LEU A 89 10.91 9.05 -2.78
N CYS A 90 11.88 8.14 -2.73
CA CYS A 90 12.46 7.67 -1.49
C CYS A 90 13.43 8.70 -0.90
N TRP A 91 14.43 9.12 -1.68
CA TRP A 91 15.48 10.02 -1.19
C TRP A 91 14.96 11.40 -0.78
N PRO A 92 14.11 12.09 -1.59
CA PRO A 92 13.67 13.43 -1.23
C PRO A 92 12.89 13.44 0.08
N CYS A 93 12.03 12.43 0.28
CA CYS A 93 11.28 12.29 1.53
C CYS A 93 12.21 11.98 2.72
N HIS A 94 13.16 11.06 2.57
CA HIS A 94 14.12 10.76 3.63
C HIS A 94 15.02 11.94 3.99
N GLU A 95 15.35 12.77 3.00
CA GLU A 95 16.09 14.01 3.19
C GLU A 95 15.26 15.06 3.93
N GLU A 96 14.04 15.34 3.45
CA GLU A 96 13.12 16.31 4.03
C GLU A 96 12.75 15.95 5.48
N LYS A 97 12.45 14.67 5.74
CA LYS A 97 12.11 14.17 7.08
C LYS A 97 13.33 13.84 7.95
N GLN A 98 14.54 14.08 7.42
CA GLN A 98 15.80 13.82 8.11
C GLN A 98 15.87 12.41 8.72
N VAL A 99 15.39 11.40 7.97
CA VAL A 99 15.30 10.02 8.45
C VAL A 99 16.72 9.51 8.77
N PRO A 100 16.97 9.04 10.00
CA PRO A 100 18.28 8.51 10.37
C PRO A 100 18.72 7.41 9.40
N LYS A 101 19.90 7.58 8.80
CA LYS A 101 20.46 6.67 7.77
C LYS A 101 19.58 6.49 6.52
N GLY A 102 18.52 7.28 6.33
CA GLY A 102 17.61 7.17 5.18
C GLY A 102 18.26 7.46 3.83
N LYS A 103 19.43 8.10 3.81
CA LYS A 103 20.27 8.37 2.62
C LYS A 103 21.48 7.43 2.47
N SER A 104 21.62 6.44 3.36
CA SER A 104 22.74 5.51 3.31
C SER A 104 22.48 4.38 2.32
N CYS A 105 23.42 4.17 1.39
CA CYS A 105 23.32 3.13 0.37
C CYS A 105 23.03 1.74 0.97
N SER A 106 23.71 1.38 2.06
CA SER A 106 23.59 0.06 2.71
C SER A 106 22.34 -0.09 3.56
N THR A 107 21.66 1.00 3.90
CA THR A 107 20.39 0.94 4.63
C THR A 107 19.27 0.46 3.71
N CYS A 108 19.30 0.87 2.44
CA CYS A 108 18.33 0.46 1.43
C CYS A 108 18.78 -0.77 0.64
N HIS A 109 20.03 -0.78 0.17
CA HIS A 109 20.64 -1.91 -0.57
C HIS A 109 21.43 -2.79 0.41
N LYS A 110 20.69 -3.53 1.23
CA LYS A 110 21.29 -4.48 2.19
C LYS A 110 21.90 -5.67 1.43
N LYS A 111 23.09 -6.08 1.87
CA LYS A 111 23.74 -7.32 1.43
C LYS A 111 23.13 -8.53 2.10
#